data_AF-A0A0C2ZA64-F1
#
_entry.id   AF-A0A0C2ZA64-F1
#
_cell.length_a   1.000
_cell.length_b   1.000
_cell.length_c   1.000
_cell.angle_alpha   90.00
_cell.angle_beta   90.00
_cell.angle_gamma   90.00
#
_symmetry.space_group_name_H-M   'P 1'
#
loop_
_entity.id
_entity.type
_entity.pdbx_description
1 polymer ?
#
loop_
_entity_poly.entity_id
_entity_poly.type
_entity_poly.pdbx_seq_one_letter_code
_entity_poly.pdbx_strand_id
1 'polypeptide(L)'
;QKGQKVYANNEQIGAITQIRTLAKQGLIQAEVALNKGLNLPLGSSLNINILTQEKEGCIVPHGTLLHKKEGTFVMQYTNDKFMPMQVENLISEQEKVLINPCPTFPIALESEVKLSLLPVYDNVIIKKD
;
A
#
# COMPACT_ATOMS: atom_id res chain seq x y z
N GLN A 1 -7.28 -10.21 -13.21
CA GLN A 1 -6.48 -10.66 -14.38
C GLN A 1 -6.27 -12.16 -14.29
N LYS A 2 -6.13 -12.84 -15.44
CA LYS A 2 -5.79 -14.27 -15.48
C LYS A 2 -4.49 -14.50 -14.68
N GLY A 3 -4.45 -15.56 -13.88
CA GLY A 3 -3.33 -15.91 -13.01
C GLY A 3 -3.33 -15.26 -11.62
N GLN A 4 -4.22 -14.29 -11.34
CA GLN A 4 -4.30 -13.72 -9.99
C GLN A 4 -4.71 -14.76 -8.96
N LYS A 5 -3.98 -14.76 -7.84
CA LYS A 5 -4.23 -15.65 -6.70
C LYS A 5 -5.52 -15.25 -6.01
N VAL A 6 -6.33 -16.25 -5.68
CA VAL A 6 -7.62 -16.08 -4.99
C VAL A 6 -7.53 -16.72 -3.62
N TYR A 7 -7.98 -15.97 -2.61
CA TYR A 7 -7.92 -16.34 -1.21
C TYR A 7 -9.33 -16.37 -0.60
N ALA A 8 -9.56 -17.29 0.32
CA ALA A 8 -10.70 -17.26 1.23
C ALA A 8 -10.21 -17.59 2.64
N ASN A 9 -10.67 -16.86 3.66
CA ASN A 9 -10.22 -17.03 5.05
C ASN A 9 -8.68 -17.03 5.20
N ASN A 10 -8.00 -16.12 4.49
CA ASN A 10 -6.54 -15.98 4.42
C ASN A 10 -5.77 -17.17 3.85
N GLU A 11 -6.47 -18.15 3.26
CA GLU A 11 -5.84 -19.28 2.58
C GLU A 11 -6.01 -19.16 1.07
N GLN A 12 -4.94 -19.45 0.31
CA GLN A 12 -5.05 -19.49 -1.14
C GLN A 12 -5.91 -20.69 -1.57
N ILE A 13 -7.05 -20.42 -2.20
CA ILE A 13 -7.99 -21.44 -2.66
C ILE A 13 -7.88 -21.71 -4.16
N GLY A 14 -7.21 -20.85 -4.92
CA GLY A 14 -7.13 -20.99 -6.37
C GLY A 14 -6.46 -19.84 -7.09
N ALA A 15 -6.72 -19.77 -8.39
CA ALA A 15 -6.34 -18.64 -9.24
C ALA A 15 -7.38 -18.38 -10.34
N ILE A 16 -7.48 -17.13 -10.80
CA ILE A 16 -8.36 -16.75 -11.91
C ILE A 16 -7.85 -17.39 -13.20
N THR A 17 -8.68 -18.19 -13.87
CA THR A 17 -8.31 -18.84 -15.15
C THR A 17 -8.87 -18.10 -16.35
N GLN A 18 -10.05 -17.51 -16.21
CA GLN A 18 -10.73 -16.81 -17.29
C GLN A 18 -11.45 -15.58 -16.75
N ILE A 19 -11.44 -14.51 -17.55
CA ILE A 19 -12.27 -13.32 -17.34
C ILE A 19 -13.25 -13.25 -18.51
N ARG A 20 -14.54 -13.29 -18.20
CA ARG A 20 -15.61 -13.16 -19.18
C ARG A 20 -16.01 -11.69 -19.24
N THR A 21 -15.75 -11.09 -20.39
CA THR A 21 -16.01 -9.67 -20.67
C THR A 21 -17.47 -9.38 -21.03
N LEU A 22 -18.26 -10.42 -21.32
CA LEU A 22 -19.70 -10.31 -21.53
C LEU A 22 -20.38 -10.04 -20.19
N ALA A 23 -20.55 -8.77 -19.86
CA ALA A 23 -21.17 -8.32 -18.63
C ALA A 23 -22.65 -8.73 -18.59
N LYS A 24 -22.98 -9.77 -17.81
CA LYS A 24 -24.36 -9.92 -17.34
C LYS A 24 -24.60 -8.82 -16.31
N GLN A 25 -25.59 -7.96 -16.56
CA GLN A 25 -25.98 -6.87 -15.65
C GLN A 25 -24.85 -5.87 -15.32
N GLY A 26 -23.93 -5.63 -16.27
CA GLY A 26 -22.86 -4.63 -16.11
C GLY A 26 -21.67 -5.05 -15.23
N LEU A 27 -21.66 -6.29 -14.73
CA LEU A 27 -20.55 -6.81 -13.92
C LEU A 27 -19.65 -7.73 -14.73
N ILE A 28 -18.33 -7.57 -14.56
CA ILE A 28 -17.31 -8.47 -15.11
C ILE A 28 -17.37 -9.79 -14.34
N GLN A 29 -17.32 -10.91 -15.05
CA GLN A 29 -17.31 -12.24 -14.45
C GLN A 29 -15.91 -12.85 -14.57
N ALA A 30 -15.48 -13.57 -13.54
CA ALA A 30 -14.23 -14.32 -13.55
C ALA A 30 -14.48 -15.76 -13.08
N GLU A 31 -13.76 -16.70 -13.69
CA GLU A 31 -13.74 -18.09 -13.27
C GLU A 31 -12.46 -18.37 -12.51
N VAL A 32 -12.60 -19.12 -11.42
CA VAL A 32 -11.50 -19.49 -10.53
C VAL A 32 -11.31 -21.00 -10.62
N ALA A 33 -10.11 -21.44 -10.98
CA ALA A 33 -9.73 -22.84 -10.76
C ALA A 33 -9.32 -23.00 -9.31
N LEU A 34 -9.98 -23.93 -8.62
CA LEU A 34 -9.69 -24.24 -7.24
C LEU A 34 -8.50 -25.21 -7.15
N ASN A 35 -7.59 -24.95 -6.23
CA ASN A 35 -6.44 -25.84 -5.96
C ASN A 35 -6.83 -27.02 -5.06
N LYS A 36 -7.98 -26.91 -4.37
CA LYS A 36 -8.55 -27.93 -3.49
C LYS A 36 -10.07 -27.87 -3.52
N GLY A 37 -10.72 -28.98 -3.22
CA GLY A 37 -12.18 -29.00 -3.05
C GLY A 37 -12.61 -28.07 -1.91
N LEU A 38 -13.70 -27.34 -2.11
CA LEU A 38 -14.36 -26.58 -1.05
C LEU A 38 -15.52 -27.41 -0.51
N ASN A 39 -15.63 -27.50 0.82
CA ASN A 39 -16.76 -28.18 1.48
C ASN A 39 -17.98 -27.25 1.51
N LEU A 40 -18.49 -26.91 0.33
CA LEU A 40 -19.65 -26.04 0.14
C LEU A 40 -20.57 -26.65 -0.92
N PRO A 41 -21.90 -26.62 -0.72
CA PRO A 41 -22.82 -27.09 -1.74
C PRO A 41 -22.81 -26.18 -2.96
N LEU A 42 -23.13 -26.75 -4.12
CA LEU A 42 -23.31 -25.98 -5.35
C LEU A 42 -24.41 -24.93 -5.14
N GLY A 43 -24.18 -23.72 -5.68
CA GLY A 43 -25.06 -22.57 -5.48
C GLY A 43 -24.77 -21.74 -4.22
N SER A 44 -23.81 -22.14 -3.39
CA SER A 44 -23.34 -21.32 -2.26
C SER A 44 -22.68 -20.02 -2.72
N SER A 45 -22.78 -18.99 -1.87
CA SER A 45 -22.03 -17.75 -2.02
C SER A 45 -20.84 -17.74 -1.07
N LEU A 46 -19.69 -17.24 -1.54
CA LEU A 46 -18.44 -17.15 -0.77
C LEU A 46 -17.78 -15.80 -1.03
N ASN A 47 -17.39 -15.10 0.02
CA ASN A 47 -16.54 -13.91 -0.10
C ASN A 47 -15.09 -14.36 -0.32
N ILE A 48 -14.44 -13.75 -1.30
CA ILE A 48 -13.05 -14.04 -1.67
C ILE A 48 -12.24 -12.75 -1.70
N ASN A 49 -10.95 -12.87 -1.45
CA ASN A 49 -9.98 -11.81 -1.62
C ASN A 49 -9.09 -12.14 -2.82
N ILE A 50 -8.78 -11.12 -3.64
CA ILE A 50 -7.94 -11.28 -4.83
C ILE A 50 -6.68 -10.46 -4.60
N LEU A 51 -5.51 -11.09 -4.74
CA LEU A 51 -4.25 -10.36 -4.69
C LEU A 51 -4.06 -9.58 -6.00
N THR A 52 -4.18 -8.26 -5.92
CA THR A 52 -4.13 -7.35 -7.08
C THR A 52 -2.73 -6.82 -7.35
N GLN A 53 -1.93 -6.58 -6.30
CA GLN A 53 -0.59 -6.05 -6.38
C GLN A 53 0.25 -6.54 -5.18
N GLU A 54 1.54 -6.76 -5.41
CA GLU A 54 2.52 -7.07 -4.38
C GLU A 54 3.81 -6.30 -4.71
N LYS A 55 4.36 -5.63 -3.70
CA LYS A 55 5.57 -4.81 -3.80
C LYS A 55 6.33 -4.89 -2.47
N GLU A 56 7.64 -4.70 -2.54
CA GLU A 56 8.54 -4.67 -1.39
C GLU A 56 8.89 -3.22 -1.04
N GLY A 57 8.97 -2.91 0.25
CA GLY A 57 9.24 -1.56 0.76
C GLY A 57 8.91 -1.47 2.25
N CYS A 58 8.85 -0.24 2.77
CA CYS A 58 8.41 0.00 4.14
C CYS A 58 7.04 0.66 4.17
N ILE A 59 6.23 0.26 5.16
CA ILE A 59 4.90 0.83 5.37
C ILE A 59 5.04 2.00 6.34
N VAL A 60 4.59 3.17 5.90
CA VAL A 60 4.55 4.40 6.71
C VAL A 60 3.14 4.98 6.71
N PRO A 61 2.78 5.80 7.72
CA PRO A 61 1.52 6.54 7.68
C PRO A 61 1.47 7.52 6.50
N HIS A 62 0.29 7.77 5.93
CA HIS A 62 0.14 8.72 4.82
C HIS A 62 0.65 10.14 5.18
N GLY A 63 0.45 10.56 6.44
CA GLY A 63 0.94 11.83 6.97
C GLY A 63 2.45 11.96 7.12
N THR A 64 3.26 11.06 6.55
CA THR A 64 4.72 11.25 6.48
C THR A 64 5.19 11.75 5.12
N LEU A 65 4.30 11.75 4.10
CA LEU A 65 4.64 12.13 2.75
C LEU A 65 4.57 13.65 2.54
N LEU A 66 5.58 14.17 1.85
CA LEU A 66 5.66 15.54 1.36
C LEU A 66 5.81 15.53 -0.16
N HIS A 67 4.79 15.96 -0.88
CA HIS A 67 4.78 16.08 -2.32
C HIS A 67 5.28 17.46 -2.74
N LYS A 68 6.24 17.46 -3.65
CA LYS A 68 6.76 18.66 -4.31
C LYS A 68 6.71 18.45 -5.81
N LYS A 69 6.91 19.53 -6.56
CA LYS A 69 7.00 19.47 -8.04
C LYS A 69 8.07 18.48 -8.53
N GLU A 70 9.13 18.29 -7.76
CA GLU A 70 10.27 17.44 -8.10
C GLU A 70 10.08 15.96 -7.70
N GLY A 71 9.08 15.63 -6.88
CA GLY A 71 8.85 14.27 -6.42
C GLY A 71 8.18 14.19 -5.05
N THR A 72 8.14 12.98 -4.50
CA THR A 72 7.62 12.70 -3.16
C THR A 72 8.79 12.50 -2.20
N PHE A 73 8.65 13.03 -0.99
CA PHE A 73 9.70 13.03 0.02
C PHE A 73 9.15 12.60 1.37
N VAL A 74 10.03 12.15 2.25
CA VAL A 74 9.80 12.06 3.70
C VAL A 74 10.81 12.95 4.41
N MET A 75 10.44 13.47 5.58
CA MET A 75 11.33 14.32 6.38
C MET A 75 12.06 13.47 7.43
N GLN A 76 13.30 13.08 7.14
CA GLN A 76 14.15 12.32 8.05
C GLN A 76 14.79 13.22 9.10
N TYR A 77 14.83 12.78 10.34
CA TYR A 77 15.58 13.44 11.41
C TYR A 77 16.97 12.82 11.56
N THR A 78 18.01 13.55 11.18
CA THR A 78 19.40 13.11 11.26
C THR A 78 20.32 14.30 11.48
N ASN A 79 21.41 14.11 12.22
CA ASN A 79 22.36 15.18 12.58
C ASN A 79 21.67 16.42 13.18
N ASP A 80 20.69 16.21 14.06
CA ASP A 80 19.89 17.25 14.72
C ASP A 80 19.05 18.13 13.78
N LYS A 81 18.81 17.71 12.53
CA LYS A 81 18.02 18.46 11.53
C LYS A 81 17.01 17.58 10.82
N PHE A 82 15.99 18.21 10.23
CA PHE A 82 15.07 17.53 9.33
C PHE A 82 15.52 17.68 7.88
N MET A 83 15.89 16.58 7.25
CA MET A 83 16.36 16.52 5.87
C MET A 83 15.34 15.79 4.98
N PRO A 84 15.00 16.33 3.81
CA PRO A 84 14.13 15.63 2.87
C PRO A 84 14.87 14.44 2.25
N MET A 85 14.23 13.28 2.27
CA MET A 85 14.66 12.09 1.54
C MET A 85 13.62 11.78 0.48
N GLN A 86 14.04 11.71 -0.78
CA GLN A 86 13.15 11.37 -1.89
C GLN A 86 12.74 9.89 -1.82
N VAL A 87 11.47 9.62 -2.05
CA VAL A 87 10.87 8.28 -2.03
C VAL A 87 9.85 8.12 -3.15
N GLU A 88 9.63 6.89 -3.56
CA GLU A 88 8.54 6.48 -4.43
C GLU A 88 7.39 5.94 -3.59
N ASN A 89 6.16 6.35 -3.95
CA ASN A 89 4.94 5.76 -3.40
C ASN A 89 4.53 4.56 -4.28
N LEU A 90 4.68 3.35 -3.74
CA LEU A 90 4.46 2.10 -4.48
C LEU A 90 3.02 1.61 -4.41
N ILE A 91 2.40 1.70 -3.23
CA ILE A 91 1.02 1.29 -2.94
C ILE A 91 0.46 2.24 -1.88
N SER A 92 -0.73 2.78 -2.09
CA SER A 92 -1.45 3.60 -1.11
C SER A 92 -2.79 2.96 -0.77
N GLU A 93 -3.03 2.67 0.51
CA GLU A 93 -4.32 2.20 1.00
C GLU A 93 -4.67 2.84 2.34
N GLN A 94 -5.82 3.51 2.38
CA GLN A 94 -6.34 4.19 3.58
C GLN A 94 -5.30 5.16 4.18
N GLU A 95 -4.92 4.94 5.43
CA GLU A 95 -3.97 5.78 6.20
C GLU A 95 -2.52 5.30 6.08
N LYS A 96 -2.24 4.32 5.22
CA LYS A 96 -0.92 3.69 5.07
C LYS A 96 -0.45 3.75 3.63
N VAL A 97 0.85 3.85 3.51
CA VAL A 97 1.55 3.91 2.23
C VAL A 97 2.76 3.00 2.28
N LEU A 98 3.01 2.28 1.20
CA LEU A 98 4.24 1.53 0.98
C LEU A 98 5.20 2.41 0.17
N ILE A 99 6.37 2.72 0.74
CA ILE A 99 7.40 3.50 0.08
C ILE A 99 8.70 2.72 -0.14
N ASN A 100 9.47 3.21 -1.11
CA ASN A 100 10.84 2.77 -1.39
C ASN A 100 11.68 3.97 -1.89
N PRO A 101 12.95 4.15 -1.48
CA PRO A 101 13.70 3.37 -0.49
C PRO A 101 13.19 3.54 0.94
N CYS A 102 13.51 2.56 1.80
CA CYS A 102 13.16 2.60 3.22
C CYS A 102 14.04 3.61 3.98
N PRO A 103 13.45 4.55 4.75
CA PRO A 103 14.20 5.44 5.61
C PRO A 103 15.02 4.67 6.65
N THR A 104 16.29 5.04 6.83
CA THR A 104 17.17 4.50 7.89
C THR A 104 17.11 5.32 9.18
N PHE A 105 16.63 6.57 9.09
CA PHE A 105 16.45 7.48 10.22
C PHE A 105 14.96 7.67 10.53
N PRO A 106 14.60 8.08 11.78
CA PRO A 106 13.23 8.42 12.12
C PRO A 106 12.65 9.48 11.18
N ILE A 107 11.38 9.36 10.84
CA ILE A 107 10.67 10.29 9.96
C ILE A 107 9.61 11.07 10.73
N ALA A 108 9.38 12.32 10.34
CA ALA A 108 8.31 13.14 10.90
C ALA A 108 6.93 12.68 10.42
N LEU A 109 5.94 12.81 11.30
CA LEU A 109 4.52 12.52 11.04
C LEU A 109 3.70 13.77 11.35
N GLU A 110 3.19 14.43 10.32
CA GLU A 110 2.31 15.61 10.43
C GLU A 110 1.69 15.93 9.06
N SER A 111 0.69 16.81 9.04
CA SER A 111 0.22 17.53 7.87
C SER A 111 1.37 18.02 6.98
N GLU A 112 1.16 17.85 5.68
CA GLU A 112 2.11 18.19 4.64
C GLU A 112 2.59 19.64 4.71
N VAL A 113 1.70 20.55 5.14
CA VAL A 113 2.02 21.96 5.40
C VAL A 113 3.13 22.08 6.45
N LYS A 114 3.02 21.40 7.59
CA LYS A 114 4.04 21.46 8.65
C LYS A 114 5.32 20.73 8.23
N LEU A 115 5.22 19.61 7.51
CA LEU A 115 6.38 18.92 6.95
C LEU A 115 7.18 19.83 6.00
N SER A 116 6.50 20.67 5.21
CA SER A 116 7.16 21.59 4.27
C SER A 116 8.01 22.68 4.96
N LEU A 117 7.71 22.99 6.22
CA LEU A 117 8.44 23.97 7.03
C LEU A 117 9.67 23.38 7.73
N LEU A 118 9.69 22.06 7.95
CA LEU A 118 10.77 21.38 8.66
C LEU A 118 12.19 21.64 8.12
N PRO A 119 12.44 21.67 6.79
CA PRO A 119 13.78 21.96 6.26
C PRO A 119 14.22 23.42 6.45
N VAL A 120 13.32 24.33 6.84
CA VAL A 120 13.65 25.74 7.13
C VAL A 120 14.31 25.87 8.50
N TYR A 121 13.98 24.99 9.44
CA TYR A 121 14.63 24.95 10.74
C TYR A 121 15.99 24.27 10.59
N ASP A 122 17.03 24.92 11.12
CA ASP A 122 18.38 24.37 11.10
C ASP A 122 18.49 23.26 12.17
N ASN A 123 19.12 23.52 13.31
CA ASN A 123 19.17 22.55 14.40
C ASN A 123 17.85 22.54 15.20
N VAL A 124 17.29 21.34 15.40
CA VAL A 124 16.08 21.10 16.18
C VAL A 124 16.38 20.08 17.27
N ILE A 125 16.02 20.39 18.51
CA ILE A 125 16.14 19.49 19.65
C ILE A 125 14.80 18.80 19.88
N ILE A 126 14.77 17.48 19.78
CA ILE A 126 13.59 16.68 20.11
C ILE A 126 13.64 16.35 21.61
N LYS A 127 12.71 16.91 22.38
CA LYS A 127 12.48 16.51 23.77
C LYS A 127 11.46 15.36 23.78
N LYS A 128 11.77 14.28 24.49
CA LYS A 128 10.76 13.27 24.83
C LYS A 128 9.99 13.79 26.04
N ASP A 129 8.66 13.86 25.90
CA ASP A 129 7.75 13.96 27.04
C ASP A 129 7.66 12.61 27.77
#